data_AF-A0A7D5ITF9-F1
#
_entry.id   AF-A0A7D5ITF9-F1
#
_cell.length_a   1.000
_cell.length_b   1.000
_cell.length_c   1.000
_cell.angle_alpha   90.00
_cell.angle_beta   90.00
_cell.angle_gamma   90.00
#
_symmetry.space_group_name_H-M   'P 1'
#
loop_
_entity.id
_entity.type
_entity.pdbx_description
1 polymer ?
#
loop_
_entity_poly.entity_id
_entity_poly.type
_entity_poly.pdbx_seq_one_letter_code
_entity_poly.pdbx_strand_id
1 'polypeptide(L)' 'MSEPTQEQLEKSDKVEKRTIGDEIRYYVKDIKAHWPVVVEEHPDAAGHEAWWTPDGRFHATHTQLRRDAMIGGIV' A
#
# COMPACT_ATOMS: atom_id res chain seq x y z
N MET A 1 8.15 -12.43 -5.80
CA MET A 1 6.83 -11.87 -6.12
C MET A 1 7.06 -10.73 -7.09
N SER A 2 6.29 -10.66 -8.18
CA SER A 2 6.40 -9.53 -9.11
C SER A 2 5.65 -8.33 -8.54
N GLU A 3 6.21 -7.14 -8.72
CA GLU A 3 5.54 -5.89 -8.38
C GLU A 3 4.21 -5.77 -9.16
N PRO A 4 3.16 -5.20 -8.55
CA PRO A 4 1.88 -5.04 -9.23
C PRO A 4 2.00 -4.03 -10.38
N THR A 5 1.36 -4.32 -11.50
CA THR A 5 1.27 -3.39 -12.64
C THR A 5 0.28 -2.27 -12.36
N GLN A 6 0.43 -1.15 -13.06
CA GLN A 6 -0.54 -0.04 -13.00
C GLN A 6 -1.98 -0.50 -13.28
N GLU A 7 -2.19 -1.40 -14.24
CA GLU A 7 -3.53 -1.89 -14.57
C GLU A 7 -4.15 -2.68 -13.42
N GLN A 8 -3.34 -3.48 -12.70
CA GLN A 8 -3.80 -4.17 -11.49
C GLN A 8 -4.19 -3.16 -10.41
N LEU A 9 -3.36 -2.13 -10.20
CA LEU A 9 -3.61 -1.07 -9.22
C LEU A 9 -4.88 -0.28 -9.53
N GLU A 10 -5.15 0.01 -10.81
CA GLU A 10 -6.36 0.71 -11.24
C GLU A 10 -7.63 -0.15 -11.10
N LYS A 11 -7.50 -1.47 -11.17
CA LYS A 11 -8.61 -2.41 -11.00
C LYS A 11 -8.86 -2.81 -9.56
N SER A 12 -7.92 -2.57 -8.65
CA SER A 12 -8.00 -3.04 -7.26
C SER A 12 -8.93 -2.17 -6.41
N ASP A 13 -9.84 -2.82 -5.69
CA ASP A 13 -10.74 -2.15 -4.76
C ASP A 13 -10.02 -1.72 -3.47
N LYS A 14 -8.82 -2.25 -3.21
CA LYS A 14 -8.04 -2.02 -1.99
C LYS A 14 -7.27 -0.71 -2.00
N VAL A 15 -7.02 -0.14 -3.18
CA VAL A 15 -6.28 1.10 -3.34
C VAL A 15 -7.15 2.21 -3.90
N GLU A 16 -6.78 3.45 -3.58
CA GLU A 16 -7.36 4.67 -4.09
C GLU A 16 -6.31 5.44 -4.87
N LYS A 17 -6.60 5.69 -6.16
CA LYS A 17 -5.77 6.52 -7.01
C LYS A 17 -5.91 7.99 -6.58
N ARG A 18 -4.79 8.60 -6.21
CA ARG A 18 -4.67 10.02 -5.89
C ARG A 18 -3.55 10.63 -6.74
N THR A 19 -3.72 11.88 -7.14
CA THR A 19 -2.67 12.65 -7.81
C THR A 19 -2.10 13.66 -6.83
N ILE A 20 -0.82 13.56 -6.53
CA ILE A 20 -0.10 14.42 -5.59
C ILE A 20 0.98 15.17 -6.37
N GLY A 21 0.74 16.46 -6.65
CA GLY A 21 1.56 17.20 -7.60
C GLY A 21 1.46 16.59 -9.00
N ASP A 22 2.59 16.22 -9.60
CA ASP A 22 2.67 15.56 -10.91
C ASP A 22 2.77 14.02 -10.82
N GLU A 23 2.61 13.43 -9.62
CA GLU A 23 2.77 11.99 -9.40
C GLU A 23 1.42 11.30 -9.08
N ILE A 24 1.16 10.18 -9.76
CA ILE A 24 0.04 9.29 -9.44
C ILE A 24 0.47 8.36 -8.31
N ARG A 25 -0.38 8.20 -7.30
CA ARG A 25 -0.17 7.29 -6.17
C ARG A 25 -1.44 6.49 -5.89
N TYR A 26 -1.27 5.21 -5.59
CA TYR A 26 -2.35 4.27 -5.30
C TYR A 26 -2.32 3.94 -3.81
N TYR A 27 -3.03 4.73 -3.00
CA TYR A 27 -3.03 4.63 -1.55
C TYR A 27 -3.88 3.46 -1.06
N VAL A 28 -3.39 2.67 -0.11
CA VAL A 28 -4.18 1.65 0.59
C VAL A 28 -5.31 2.33 1.35
N LYS A 29 -6.57 1.94 1.07
CA LYS A 29 -7.75 2.56 1.72
C LYS A 29 -7.88 2.20 3.19
N ASP A 30 -7.55 0.95 3.54
CA ASP A 30 -7.68 0.43 4.90
C ASP A 30 -6.46 -0.43 5.25
N ILE A 31 -5.49 0.18 5.93
CA ILE A 31 -4.25 -0.48 6.35
C ILE A 31 -4.54 -1.65 7.29
N LYS A 32 -5.53 -1.51 8.17
CA LYS A 32 -5.87 -2.54 9.15
C LYS A 32 -6.50 -3.74 8.49
N ALA A 33 -7.40 -3.54 7.53
CA ALA A 33 -7.98 -4.64 6.76
C ALA A 33 -6.93 -5.34 5.88
N HIS A 34 -5.94 -4.59 5.41
CA HIS A 34 -4.94 -5.08 4.48
C HIS A 34 -3.78 -5.82 5.16
N TRP A 35 -3.33 -5.31 6.31
CA TRP A 35 -2.29 -5.92 7.13
C TRP A 35 -2.73 -5.98 8.60
N PRO A 36 -3.72 -6.84 8.93
CA PRO A 36 -4.23 -6.95 10.29
C PRO A 36 -3.13 -7.33 11.27
N VAL A 37 -2.26 -8.28 10.89
CA VAL A 37 -1.14 -8.72 11.74
C VAL A 37 -0.17 -7.59 12.03
N VAL A 38 0.18 -6.76 11.04
CA VAL A 38 1.06 -5.60 11.24
C VAL A 38 0.41 -4.61 12.21
N VAL A 39 -0.90 -4.38 12.10
CA VAL A 39 -1.61 -3.49 13.02
C VAL A 39 -1.78 -4.11 14.42
N GLU A 40 -1.88 -5.43 14.54
CA GLU A 40 -1.91 -6.11 15.84
C GLU A 40 -0.57 -5.98 16.57
N GLU A 41 0.55 -6.13 15.87
CA GLU A 41 1.90 -5.96 16.44
C GLU A 41 2.30 -4.48 16.61
N HIS A 42 1.86 -3.63 15.68
CA HIS A 42 2.14 -2.19 15.62
C HIS A 42 0.84 -1.40 15.42
N PRO A 43 0.08 -1.13 16.49
CA PRO A 43 -1.21 -0.43 16.40
C PRO A 43 -1.14 0.95 15.77
N ASP A 44 0.02 1.62 15.88
CA ASP A 44 0.25 2.93 15.27
C ASP A 44 0.26 2.86 13.74
N ALA A 45 0.63 1.71 13.14
CA ALA A 45 0.67 1.52 11.68
C ALA A 45 -0.69 1.79 11.01
N ALA A 46 -1.81 1.61 11.72
CA ALA A 46 -3.14 1.90 11.18
C ALA A 46 -3.38 3.40 10.88
N GLY A 47 -2.66 4.30 11.55
CA GLY A 47 -2.73 5.75 11.31
C GLY A 47 -1.80 6.24 10.20
N HIS A 48 -1.05 5.34 9.58
CA HIS A 48 -0.02 5.66 8.59
C HIS A 48 -0.49 5.40 7.17
N GLU A 49 0.04 6.16 6.22
CA GLU A 49 -0.24 5.97 4.80
C GLU A 49 0.70 4.93 4.17
N ALA A 50 0.16 4.13 3.26
CA ALA A 50 0.89 3.26 2.35
C ALA A 50 0.34 3.40 0.93
N TRP A 51 1.20 3.38 -0.08
CA TRP A 51 0.79 3.51 -1.48
C TRP A 51 1.76 2.82 -2.45
N TRP A 52 1.25 2.51 -3.64
CA TRP A 52 2.07 2.14 -4.78
C TRP A 52 2.16 3.28 -5.78
N THR A 53 3.27 3.35 -6.51
CA THR A 53 3.42 4.17 -7.71
C THR A 53 3.08 3.36 -8.97
N PRO A 54 2.85 3.99 -10.14
CA PRO A 54 2.44 3.30 -11.37
C PRO A 54 3.46 2.26 -11.87
N ASP A 55 4.73 2.43 -11.51
CA ASP A 55 5.81 1.49 -11.80
C ASP A 55 5.85 0.29 -10.84
N GLY A 56 4.88 0.19 -9.92
CA GLY A 56 4.71 -0.93 -9.00
C GLY A 56 5.50 -0.83 -7.70
N ARG A 57 6.25 0.26 -7.50
CA ARG A 57 7.04 0.44 -6.27
C ARG A 57 6.14 0.78 -5.09
N PHE A 58 6.43 0.15 -3.95
CA PHE A 58 5.70 0.36 -2.71
C PHE A 58 6.37 1.39 -1.81
N HIS A 59 5.55 2.24 -1.21
CA HIS A 59 5.94 3.26 -0.25
C HIS A 59 5.00 3.22 0.96
N ALA A 60 5.54 3.49 2.15
CA ALA A 60 4.73 3.71 3.34
C ALA A 60 5.38 4.72 4.27
N THR A 61 4.60 5.36 5.12
CA THR A 61 5.11 6.27 6.17
C THR A 61 5.58 5.51 7.41
N HIS A 62 5.08 4.29 7.64
CA HIS A 62 5.53 3.42 8.73
C HIS A 62 6.52 2.35 8.23
N THR A 63 7.57 2.09 9.01
CA THR A 63 8.66 1.17 8.63
C THR A 63 8.19 -0.29 8.50
N GLN A 64 7.32 -0.75 9.40
CA GLN A 64 6.83 -2.13 9.35
C GLN A 64 5.97 -2.40 8.11
N LEU A 65 5.17 -1.41 7.68
CA LEU A 65 4.38 -1.53 6.45
C LEU A 65 5.27 -1.73 5.22
N ARG A 66 6.41 -1.03 5.14
CA ARG A 66 7.40 -1.22 4.05
C ARG A 66 7.98 -2.62 4.02
N ARG A 67 8.19 -3.22 5.19
CA ARG A 67 8.76 -4.57 5.32
C ARG A 67 7.76 -5.65 4.89
N ASP A 68 6.52 -5.55 5.36
CA ASP A 68 5.48 -6.56 5.14
C ASP A 68 4.77 -6.45 3.78
N ALA A 69 4.87 -5.32 3.09
CA ALA A 69 4.40 -5.21 1.70
C ALA A 69 5.08 -6.22 0.75
N MET A 70 6.29 -6.68 1.09
CA MET A 70 7.03 -7.71 0.36
C MET A 70 6.53 -9.14 0.65
N ILE A 71 5.78 -9.32 1.75
CA ILE A 71 5.30 -10.63 2.25
C ILE A 71 3.83 -10.82 1.92
N GLY A 72 3.03 -9.75 1.97
CA GLY A 72 1.57 -9.81 1.84
C GLY A 72 1.04 -10.21 0.46
N GLY A 73 1.87 -10.12 -0.60
CA GLY A 73 1.48 -10.46 -1.98
C GLY A 73 0.22 -9.72 -2.42
N ILE A 74 0.37 -8.49 -2.90
CA ILE A 74 -0.79 -7.62 -3.08
C ILE A 74 -0.71 -6.90 -4.43
N VAL A 75 -1.75 -7.12 -5.26
CA VAL A 75 -2.83 -6.17 -5.62
C VAL A 75 -4.08 -6.96 -6.00
#